data_AF-A0A842MH51-F1
#
_entry.id   AF-A0A842MH51-F1
#
_cell.length_a   1.000
_cell.length_b   1.000
_cell.length_c   1.000
_cell.angle_alpha   90.00
_cell.angle_beta   90.00
_cell.angle_gamma   90.00
#
_symmetry.space_group_name_H-M   'P 1'
#
loop_
_entity.id
_entity.type
_entity.pdbx_description
1 polymer ?
#
loop_
_entity_poly.entity_id
_entity_poly.type
_entity_poly.pdbx_seq_one_letter_code
_entity_poly.pdbx_strand_id
1 'polypeptide(L)'
;GIANLLSSIKFAKWYELGEHDIVLTVLTDSMELYQSRLQELREERGDYTEKQAAADYARYLQGMNIEYMEELSYWDRRRIHNLKYYTWVEQQGKTYAEIQAQWYDREYWESVHQQVGHIDELIREFNARTGLLKEFE
;
A
#
# COMPACT_ATOMS: atom_id res chain seq x y z
N GLY A 1 -5.03 -4.22 1.50
CA GLY A 1 -5.77 -4.70 0.32
C GLY A 1 -6.83 -3.72 -0.15
N ILE A 2 -7.93 -3.59 0.61
CA ILE A 2 -9.12 -2.79 0.24
C ILE A 2 -8.81 -1.33 -0.16
N ALA A 3 -7.82 -0.69 0.46
CA ALA A 3 -7.41 0.67 0.10
C ALA A 3 -7.04 0.82 -1.38
N ASN A 4 -6.32 -0.16 -1.96
CA ASN A 4 -5.91 -0.12 -3.36
C ASN A 4 -7.12 -0.27 -4.30
N LEU A 5 -8.10 -1.09 -3.91
CA LEU A 5 -9.36 -1.22 -4.66
C LEU A 5 -10.14 0.10 -4.64
N LEU A 6 -10.30 0.73 -3.47
CA LEU A 6 -11.00 2.01 -3.34
C LEU A 6 -10.32 3.12 -4.14
N SER A 7 -8.98 3.20 -4.09
CA SER A 7 -8.21 4.13 -4.90
C SER A 7 -8.37 3.88 -6.40
N SER A 8 -8.47 2.61 -6.82
CA SER A 8 -8.69 2.24 -8.23
C SER A 8 -10.06 2.70 -8.72
N ILE A 9 -11.11 2.53 -7.90
CA ILE A 9 -12.46 3.05 -8.19
C ILE A 9 -12.44 4.58 -8.29
N LYS A 10 -11.77 5.25 -7.35
CA LYS A 10 -11.63 6.72 -7.38
C LYS A 10 -10.89 7.21 -8.60
N PHE A 11 -9.77 6.58 -8.95
CA PHE A 11 -8.98 6.89 -10.13
C PHE A 11 -9.83 6.75 -11.41
N ALA A 12 -10.56 5.63 -11.54
CA ALA A 12 -11.43 5.41 -12.68
C ALA A 12 -12.53 6.47 -12.80
N LYS A 13 -13.14 6.87 -11.66
CA LYS A 13 -14.14 7.95 -11.63
C LYS A 13 -13.53 9.32 -11.93
N TRP A 14 -12.35 9.63 -11.41
CA TRP A 14 -11.67 10.92 -11.60
C TRP A 14 -11.28 11.15 -13.06
N TYR A 15 -10.76 10.11 -13.72
CA TYR A 15 -10.34 10.17 -15.13
C TYR A 15 -11.43 9.76 -16.11
N GLU A 16 -12.66 9.56 -15.64
CA GLU A 16 -13.83 9.18 -16.46
C GLU A 16 -13.57 7.96 -17.36
N LEU A 17 -12.87 6.95 -16.83
CA LEU A 17 -12.50 5.75 -17.57
C LEU A 17 -13.74 4.98 -18.05
N GLY A 18 -13.68 4.50 -19.29
CA GLY A 18 -14.74 3.77 -19.96
C GLY A 18 -14.47 2.27 -20.07
N GLU A 19 -15.30 1.59 -20.86
CA GLU A 19 -15.26 0.13 -21.06
C GLU A 19 -13.99 -0.40 -21.76
N HIS A 20 -13.19 0.49 -22.35
CA HIS A 20 -11.94 0.15 -23.04
C HIS A 20 -10.69 0.40 -22.18
N ASP A 21 -10.85 0.98 -21.00
CA ASP A 21 -9.75 1.30 -20.10
C ASP A 21 -9.52 0.18 -19.08
N ILE A 22 -8.25 -0.11 -18.79
CA ILE A 22 -7.84 -1.16 -17.86
C ILE A 22 -7.10 -0.53 -16.67
N VAL A 23 -7.59 -0.80 -15.46
CA VAL A 23 -6.90 -0.45 -14.21
C VAL A 23 -6.31 -1.73 -13.61
N LEU A 24 -4.97 -1.82 -13.59
CA LEU A 24 -4.26 -2.88 -12.88
C LEU A 24 -3.97 -2.43 -11.45
N THR A 25 -4.32 -3.27 -10.48
CA THR A 25 -4.07 -3.00 -9.06
C THR A 25 -3.67 -4.28 -8.33
N VAL A 26 -2.90 -4.13 -7.25
CA VAL A 26 -2.41 -5.25 -6.44
C VAL A 26 -3.02 -5.17 -5.05
N LEU A 27 -3.55 -6.27 -4.55
CA LEU A 27 -3.92 -6.39 -3.14
C LEU A 27 -2.69 -6.85 -2.36
N THR A 28 -2.06 -5.89 -1.66
CA THR A 28 -0.73 -6.03 -1.08
C THR A 28 -0.63 -6.97 0.12
N ASP A 29 -1.75 -7.27 0.77
CA ASP A 29 -1.84 -8.10 1.97
C ASP A 29 -2.90 -9.19 1.78
N SER A 30 -2.70 -10.32 2.46
CA SER A 30 -3.71 -11.37 2.57
C SER A 30 -4.63 -11.08 3.76
N MET A 31 -5.91 -11.47 3.63
CA MET A 31 -6.86 -11.44 4.75
C MET A 31 -6.43 -12.35 5.91
N GLU A 32 -5.55 -13.32 5.68
CA GLU A 32 -4.98 -14.19 6.71
C GLU A 32 -4.21 -13.43 7.79
N LEU A 33 -3.61 -12.28 7.44
CA LEU A 33 -2.87 -11.44 8.39
C LEU A 33 -3.78 -10.73 9.42
N TYR A 34 -5.10 -10.77 9.24
CA TYR A 34 -6.06 -10.00 10.04
C TYR A 34 -6.92 -10.85 10.99
N GLN A 35 -6.67 -12.16 11.14
CA GLN A 35 -7.52 -13.05 11.92
C GLN A 35 -7.69 -12.62 13.39
N SER A 36 -6.59 -12.23 14.06
CA SER A 36 -6.64 -11.71 15.44
C SER A 36 -7.49 -10.45 15.53
N ARG A 37 -7.33 -9.54 14.57
CA ARG A 37 -8.10 -8.30 14.51
C ARG A 37 -9.59 -8.55 14.30
N LEU A 38 -9.95 -9.55 13.49
CA LEU A 38 -11.34 -9.94 13.29
C LEU A 38 -11.97 -10.47 14.58
N GLN A 39 -11.22 -11.26 15.36
CA GLN A 39 -11.68 -11.73 16.66
C GLN A 39 -11.91 -10.57 17.64
N GLU A 40 -10.92 -9.68 17.80
CA GLU A 40 -11.04 -8.49 18.65
C GLU A 40 -12.27 -7.65 18.28
N LEU A 41 -12.49 -7.42 16.97
CA LEU A 41 -13.63 -6.65 16.50
C LEU A 41 -14.96 -7.34 16.76
N ARG A 42 -15.03 -8.68 16.69
CA ARG A 42 -16.24 -9.43 17.06
C ARG A 42 -16.52 -9.37 18.56
N GLU A 43 -15.48 -9.41 19.40
CA GLU A 43 -15.62 -9.25 20.85
C GLU A 43 -16.09 -7.83 21.21
N GLU A 44 -15.56 -6.81 20.53
CA GLU A 44 -15.91 -5.40 20.75
C GLU A 44 -17.30 -5.04 20.19
N ARG A 45 -17.66 -5.55 19.00
CA ARG A 45 -18.79 -5.04 18.19
C ARG A 45 -19.85 -6.09 17.87
N GLY A 46 -19.63 -7.35 18.24
CA GLY A 46 -20.48 -8.48 17.89
C GLY A 46 -20.25 -8.99 16.47
N ASP A 47 -21.08 -9.94 16.06
CA ASP A 47 -20.98 -10.58 14.75
C ASP A 47 -21.20 -9.60 13.60
N TYR A 48 -20.41 -9.78 12.54
CA TYR A 48 -20.57 -9.04 11.30
C TYR A 48 -21.70 -9.65 10.46
N THR A 49 -22.78 -8.89 10.32
CA THR A 49 -24.02 -9.36 9.69
C THR A 49 -24.11 -8.97 8.22
N GLU A 50 -24.95 -9.69 7.47
CA GLU A 50 -25.24 -9.37 6.06
C GLU A 50 -25.77 -7.94 5.88
N LYS A 51 -26.56 -7.43 6.84
CA LYS A 51 -27.06 -6.04 6.81
C LYS A 51 -25.92 -5.02 6.92
N GLN A 52 -24.92 -5.30 7.74
CA GLN A 52 -23.72 -4.45 7.85
C GLN A 52 -22.88 -4.56 6.58
N ALA A 53 -22.71 -5.76 6.02
CA ALA A 53 -22.03 -5.95 4.74
C ALA A 53 -22.69 -5.15 3.60
N ALA A 54 -24.03 -5.17 3.53
CA ALA A 54 -24.78 -4.38 2.54
C ALA A 54 -24.59 -2.87 2.77
N ALA A 55 -24.60 -2.41 4.03
CA ALA A 55 -24.37 -1.00 4.36
C ALA A 55 -22.94 -0.55 4.00
N ASP A 56 -21.93 -1.37 4.31
CA ASP A 56 -20.53 -1.07 4.01
C ASP A 56 -20.25 -1.11 2.51
N TYR A 57 -20.83 -2.06 1.78
CA TYR A 57 -20.76 -2.09 0.32
C TYR A 57 -21.39 -0.84 -0.30
N ALA A 58 -22.60 -0.49 0.13
CA ALA A 58 -23.30 0.69 -0.36
C ALA A 58 -22.53 1.99 -0.04
N ARG A 59 -21.98 2.10 1.17
CA ARG A 59 -21.26 3.30 1.61
C ARG A 59 -19.86 3.43 1.02
N TYR A 60 -19.03 2.41 1.19
CA TYR A 60 -17.60 2.49 0.91
C TYR A 60 -17.26 2.10 -0.53
N LEU A 61 -18.00 1.21 -1.18
CA LEU A 61 -17.72 0.84 -2.58
C LEU A 61 -18.58 1.65 -3.55
N GLN A 62 -19.91 1.58 -3.42
CA GLN A 62 -20.83 2.25 -4.34
C GLN A 62 -20.84 3.77 -4.13
N GLY A 63 -20.96 4.20 -2.87
CA GLY A 63 -20.98 5.60 -2.46
C GLY A 63 -19.64 6.32 -2.55
N MET A 64 -18.58 5.65 -3.01
CA MET A 64 -17.28 6.28 -3.20
C MET A 64 -17.39 7.43 -4.20
N ASN A 65 -17.13 8.64 -3.74
CA ASN A 65 -17.04 9.82 -4.60
C ASN A 65 -15.58 10.10 -4.97
N ILE A 66 -15.36 11.21 -5.67
CA ILE A 66 -14.02 11.68 -6.01
C ILE A 66 -13.50 12.77 -5.05
N GLU A 67 -14.18 12.99 -3.92
CA GLU A 67 -13.74 13.98 -2.94
C GLU A 67 -12.35 13.59 -2.41
N TYR A 68 -11.52 14.58 -2.11
CA TYR A 68 -10.14 14.37 -1.66
C TYR A 68 -9.20 13.72 -2.69
N MET A 69 -9.58 13.65 -3.97
CA MET A 69 -8.63 13.44 -5.07
C MET A 69 -8.03 14.78 -5.49
N GLU A 70 -6.74 14.77 -5.82
CA GLU A 70 -6.01 15.97 -6.26
C GLU A 70 -4.97 15.57 -7.32
N GLU A 71 -4.94 16.33 -8.41
CA GLU A 71 -3.83 16.26 -9.36
C GLU A 71 -2.67 17.10 -8.85
N LEU A 72 -1.54 16.43 -8.60
CA LEU A 72 -0.41 17.06 -7.95
C LEU A 72 0.44 17.86 -8.92
N SER A 73 0.59 19.16 -8.67
CA SER A 73 1.61 19.99 -9.30
C SER A 73 3.02 19.60 -8.83
N TYR A 74 4.04 20.20 -9.45
CA TYR A 74 5.43 20.01 -8.99
C TYR A 74 5.61 20.33 -7.50
N TRP A 75 5.01 21.42 -7.03
CA TRP A 75 5.16 21.87 -5.65
C TRP A 75 4.39 20.99 -4.66
N ASP A 76 3.26 20.42 -5.07
CA ASP A 76 2.51 19.48 -4.24
C ASP A 76 3.26 18.16 -4.06
N ARG A 77 3.83 17.64 -5.16
CA ARG A 77 4.71 16.48 -5.11
C ARG A 77 5.92 16.75 -4.20
N ARG A 78 6.52 17.95 -4.28
CA ARG A 78 7.67 18.33 -3.44
C ARG A 78 7.28 18.45 -1.96
N ARG A 79 6.09 18.98 -1.67
CA ARG A 79 5.53 19.03 -0.31
C ARG A 79 5.37 17.63 0.26
N ILE A 80 4.77 16.71 -0.50
CA ILE A 80 4.61 15.30 -0.09
C ILE A 80 5.97 14.63 0.12
N HIS A 81 6.92 14.84 -0.79
CA HIS A 81 8.27 14.29 -0.66
C HIS A 81 8.94 14.71 0.65
N ASN A 82 8.78 15.97 1.05
CA ASN A 82 9.35 16.49 2.29
C ASN A 82 8.72 15.90 3.57
N LEU A 83 7.53 15.30 3.50
CA LEU A 83 6.90 14.62 4.66
C LEU A 83 7.74 13.44 5.16
N LYS A 84 8.63 12.89 4.33
CA LYS A 84 9.56 11.82 4.71
C LYS A 84 10.50 12.23 5.83
N TYR A 85 10.81 13.52 5.98
CA TYR A 85 11.81 13.99 6.94
C TYR A 85 11.57 13.44 8.34
N TYR A 86 10.37 13.62 8.88
CA TYR A 86 10.05 13.21 10.25
C TYR A 86 10.26 11.70 10.45
N THR A 87 9.62 10.88 9.63
CA THR A 87 9.68 9.43 9.81
C THR A 87 11.04 8.85 9.42
N TRP A 88 11.64 9.30 8.32
CA TRP A 88 12.83 8.64 7.77
C TRP A 88 14.09 9.14 8.44
N VAL A 89 14.23 10.46 8.60
CA VAL A 89 15.43 11.06 9.19
C VAL A 89 15.37 10.91 10.71
N GLU A 90 14.32 11.42 11.36
CA GLU A 90 14.29 11.47 12.82
C GLU A 90 14.06 10.09 13.47
N GLN A 91 13.20 9.25 12.89
CA GLN A 91 12.84 7.96 13.51
C GLN A 91 13.65 6.77 12.97
N GLN A 92 13.99 6.76 11.67
CA GLN A 92 14.67 5.62 11.03
C GLN A 92 16.16 5.86 10.76
N GLY A 93 16.70 7.03 11.13
CA GLY A 93 18.14 7.33 11.04
C GLY A 93 18.67 7.54 9.61
N LYS A 94 17.79 7.82 8.64
CA LYS A 94 18.18 8.16 7.27
C LYS A 94 18.82 9.54 7.21
N THR A 95 19.67 9.79 6.22
CA THR A 95 20.27 11.12 6.06
C THR A 95 19.36 12.03 5.23
N TYR A 96 19.35 13.33 5.52
CA TYR A 96 18.62 14.29 4.68
C TYR A 96 19.16 14.32 3.24
N ALA A 97 20.48 14.10 3.06
CA ALA A 97 21.09 13.98 1.74
C ALA A 97 20.52 12.80 0.94
N GLU A 98 20.29 11.64 1.58
CA GLU A 98 19.64 10.50 0.95
C GLU A 98 18.18 10.81 0.54
N ILE A 99 17.45 11.58 1.37
CA ILE A 99 16.11 12.04 0.98
C ILE A 99 16.16 12.95 -0.24
N GLN A 100 17.09 13.91 -0.31
CA GLN A 100 17.23 14.76 -1.49
C GLN A 100 17.69 13.97 -2.73
N ALA A 101 18.51 12.93 -2.56
CA ALA A 101 18.93 12.05 -3.66
C ALA A 101 17.70 11.36 -4.31
N GLN A 102 16.73 10.88 -3.52
CA GLN A 102 15.48 10.32 -4.05
C GLN A 102 14.69 11.27 -4.97
N TRP A 103 14.94 12.59 -4.88
CA TRP A 103 14.28 13.61 -5.70
C TRP A 103 15.13 14.08 -6.89
N TYR A 104 16.43 14.33 -6.68
CA TYR A 104 17.29 14.95 -7.68
C TYR A 104 18.18 13.96 -8.44
N ASP A 105 18.53 12.83 -7.83
CA ASP A 105 19.30 11.79 -8.48
C ASP A 105 18.37 10.89 -9.30
N ARG A 106 18.55 10.93 -10.62
CA ARG A 106 17.72 10.17 -11.57
C ARG A 106 17.98 8.68 -11.49
N GLU A 107 19.16 8.26 -11.07
CA GLU A 107 19.57 6.86 -11.00
C GLU A 107 19.23 6.23 -9.64
N TYR A 108 18.84 7.03 -8.65
CA TYR A 108 18.56 6.54 -7.29
C TYR A 108 17.58 5.36 -7.29
N TRP A 109 16.41 5.51 -7.90
CA TRP A 109 15.39 4.45 -7.91
C TRP A 109 15.73 3.30 -8.86
N GLU A 110 16.45 3.57 -9.94
CA GLU A 110 16.93 2.52 -10.84
C GLU A 110 17.92 1.59 -10.12
N SER A 111 18.86 2.16 -9.36
CA SER A 111 19.81 1.41 -8.55
C SER A 111 19.13 0.57 -7.46
N VAL A 112 17.98 1.01 -6.94
CA VAL A 112 17.19 0.23 -5.99
C VAL A 112 16.53 -0.97 -6.67
N HIS A 113 15.94 -0.78 -7.86
CA HIS A 113 15.33 -1.88 -8.60
C HIS A 113 16.33 -2.95 -9.05
N GLN A 114 17.59 -2.58 -9.27
CA GLN A 114 18.65 -3.54 -9.59
C GLN A 114 18.99 -4.50 -8.44
N GLN A 115 18.57 -4.19 -7.20
CA GLN A 115 18.85 -5.01 -6.01
C GLN A 115 17.90 -6.20 -5.86
N VAL A 116 16.84 -6.31 -6.68
CA VAL A 116 15.80 -7.36 -6.54
C VAL A 116 16.40 -8.76 -6.46
N GLY A 117 17.34 -9.11 -7.36
CA GLY A 117 17.96 -10.44 -7.35
C GLY A 117 18.74 -10.74 -6.08
N HIS A 118 19.47 -9.75 -5.54
CA HIS A 118 20.20 -9.90 -4.29
C HIS A 118 19.26 -10.01 -3.08
N ILE A 119 18.18 -9.23 -3.07
CA ILE A 119 17.14 -9.32 -2.03
C ILE A 119 16.50 -10.72 -2.03
N ASP A 120 16.22 -11.28 -3.21
CA ASP A 120 15.69 -12.64 -3.32
C ASP A 120 16.64 -13.70 -2.75
N GLU A 121 17.95 -13.55 -2.95
CA GLU A 121 18.96 -14.42 -2.32
C GLU A 121 18.92 -14.32 -0.80
N LEU A 122 18.92 -13.10 -0.26
CA LEU A 122 18.84 -12.85 1.18
C LEU A 122 17.55 -13.42 1.80
N ILE A 123 16.41 -13.31 1.09
CA ILE A 123 15.14 -13.89 1.52
C ILE A 123 15.23 -15.41 1.59
N ARG A 124 15.82 -16.07 0.58
CA ARG A 124 16.00 -17.54 0.60
C ARG A 124 16.91 -17.98 1.73
N GLU A 125 18.03 -17.30 1.95
CA GLU A 125 18.93 -17.57 3.06
C GLU A 125 18.24 -17.39 4.42
N PHE A 126 17.48 -16.32 4.59
CA PHE A 126 16.69 -16.09 5.80
C PHE A 126 15.69 -17.22 6.03
N ASN A 127 14.91 -17.59 5.02
CA ASN A 127 13.92 -18.67 5.12
C ASN A 127 14.57 -20.04 5.40
N ALA A 128 15.74 -20.31 4.82
CA ALA A 128 16.50 -21.52 5.13
C ALA A 128 16.95 -21.56 6.61
N ARG A 129 17.31 -20.41 7.18
CA ARG A 129 17.72 -20.27 8.59
C ARG A 129 16.55 -20.39 9.57
N THR A 130 15.34 -19.95 9.19
CA THR A 130 14.16 -20.08 10.06
C THR A 130 13.64 -21.53 10.14
N GLY A 131 13.96 -22.36 9.14
CA GLY A 131 13.55 -23.78 9.12
C GLY A 131 12.06 -24.02 8.83
N LEU A 132 11.26 -22.96 8.74
CA LEU A 132 9.81 -23.01 8.53
C LEU A 132 9.41 -23.73 7.23
N LEU A 133 10.26 -23.68 6.20
CA LEU A 133 9.97 -24.37 4.92
C LEU A 133 10.10 -25.89 5.00
N LYS A 134 10.81 -26.44 5.99
CA LYS A 134 10.94 -27.90 6.19
C LYS A 134 9.70 -28.52 6.83
N GLU A 135 8.83 -27.72 7.45
CA GLU A 135 7.58 -28.19 8.05
C GLU A 135 6.46 -28.39 7.01
N PHE A 136 6.69 -27.96 5.75
CA PHE A 136 5.74 -28.08 4.64
C PHE A 136 6.19 -29.07 3.54
N GLU A 137 7.30 -29.79 3.74
CA GLU A 137 7.73 -30.97 2.94
C GLU A 137 7.28 -32.27 3.60
#